data_AF-A0A0V0VRG9-F1
#
_entry.id   AF-A0A0V0VRG9-F1
#
_cell.length_a   1.000
_cell.length_b   1.000
_cell.length_c   1.000
_cell.angle_alpha   90.00
_cell.angle_beta   90.00
_cell.angle_gamma   90.00
#
_symmetry.space_group_name_H-M   'P 1'
#
loop_
_entity.id
_entity.type
_entity.pdbx_description
1 polymer ?
#
loop_
_entity_poly.entity_id
_entity_poly.type
_entity_poly.pdbx_seq_one_letter_code
_entity_poly.pdbx_strand_id
1 'polypeptide(L)'
;MYIFAFPFNIRRYIYTSYLSERLTVPLLLSGGRREHKQESYPCRRLNHSPPTKEIYKKMTESPLEVQRRLHEERERIICAMVRESLRTKNSYKERVNSEHRLKVFVDQYLESTLRLKDVYVDEDGLRKAEINAVSGPNEFAEFYTRFRRLKEAHRNAPNEIVVPLSVEFQRFTENGNDLYQNDADLVEFTDEEGYGRFLDLHECYDKFINLKGVERVDYITYINTFDDVQSIPKSKKNAEYRAYLGFLMDYLVDVIARVKPLLDISEDLVKAEQEFENQWEEGTFPGWPKESVSALSHSGAFLDLSPFQTVEELKTVGLNRLKSALMALGLKCGGTLDERAQRLFSTKGKTANEIDSSLFAKTSAAEQMKRERDRQKEIAKMEAQLAYFAQQVEDLRKATRENVERKQARVFGEYEEDEEEIGNISDEQEEEDIPYNPKNLPLGWDGKPIPYWLYKLHGLNLSFPCEICGNQVYKGPKAFQKHFSEWRHAHGMRCLGIPNTAHFANITSISDALDSEYLLLLLYVWNKLREEKESVRFKAEVEEEYEDSLGNVVNKKTYEDLRRQDLFYNVLTAAEFYDKNQ
;
A
#
# COMPACT_ATOMS: atom_id res chain seq x y z
N MET A 1 -27.62 21.22 -6.16
CA MET A 1 -28.03 20.99 -4.76
C MET A 1 -27.33 19.79 -4.11
N TYR A 2 -27.11 18.67 -4.82
CA TYR A 2 -26.49 17.45 -4.25
C TYR A 2 -24.99 17.52 -3.92
N ILE A 3 -24.24 18.49 -4.46
CA ILE A 3 -22.80 18.66 -4.16
C ILE A 3 -22.58 18.96 -2.66
N PHE A 4 -23.56 19.53 -1.96
CA PHE A 4 -23.46 19.90 -0.55
C PHE A 4 -23.60 18.74 0.46
N ALA A 5 -23.68 17.48 -0.01
CA ALA A 5 -23.73 16.31 0.86
C ALA A 5 -22.37 15.58 1.00
N PHE A 6 -21.36 15.92 0.18
CA PHE A 6 -20.09 15.19 0.16
C PHE A 6 -19.05 15.71 1.15
N PRO A 7 -18.09 14.89 1.62
CA PRO A 7 -16.86 15.38 2.25
C PRO A 7 -16.16 16.44 1.38
N PHE A 8 -15.46 17.39 2.00
CA PHE A 8 -14.83 18.53 1.31
C PHE A 8 -13.92 18.11 0.15
N ASN A 9 -13.10 17.07 0.34
CA ASN A 9 -12.14 16.58 -0.66
C ASN A 9 -12.84 16.07 -1.94
N ILE A 10 -13.96 15.36 -1.79
CA ILE A 10 -14.75 14.86 -2.93
C ILE A 10 -15.41 16.02 -3.68
N ARG A 11 -15.94 17.03 -2.97
CA ARG A 11 -16.49 18.23 -3.62
C ARG A 11 -15.43 18.98 -4.41
N ARG A 12 -14.25 19.13 -3.81
CA ARG A 12 -13.11 19.82 -4.39
C ARG A 12 -12.66 19.12 -5.68
N TYR A 13 -12.43 17.81 -5.61
CA TYR A 13 -12.03 16.99 -6.77
C TYR A 13 -13.02 17.08 -7.93
N ILE A 14 -14.33 16.99 -7.66
CA ILE A 14 -15.37 17.11 -8.70
C ILE A 14 -15.35 18.52 -9.33
N TYR A 15 -15.15 19.55 -8.52
CA TYR A 15 -15.17 20.94 -8.98
C TYR A 15 -13.94 21.29 -9.82
N THR A 16 -12.77 20.79 -9.43
CA THR A 16 -11.50 21.08 -10.11
C THR A 16 -11.32 20.26 -11.40
N SER A 17 -11.73 18.99 -11.41
CA SER A 17 -11.74 18.17 -12.63
C SER A 17 -12.64 18.77 -13.71
N TYR A 18 -13.73 19.44 -13.31
CA TYR A 18 -14.62 20.16 -14.24
C TYR A 18 -13.99 21.45 -14.79
N LEU A 19 -13.02 22.04 -14.10
CA LEU A 19 -12.32 23.26 -14.52
C LEU A 19 -11.05 22.97 -15.34
N SER A 20 -10.37 21.84 -15.10
CA SER A 20 -9.15 21.46 -15.84
C SER A 20 -9.41 21.19 -17.33
N GLU A 21 -10.61 20.70 -17.70
CA GLU A 21 -11.01 20.57 -19.11
C GLU A 21 -11.14 21.92 -19.86
N ARG A 22 -11.21 23.05 -19.14
CA ARG A 22 -11.21 24.39 -19.75
C ARG A 22 -9.81 25.01 -19.87
N LEU A 23 -8.81 24.42 -19.23
CA LEU A 23 -7.44 24.91 -19.21
C LEU A 23 -6.49 23.76 -19.54
N THR A 24 -6.41 23.38 -20.82
CA THR A 24 -5.26 22.63 -21.33
C THR A 24 -4.00 23.49 -21.18
N VAL A 25 -3.31 23.34 -20.06
CA VAL A 25 -1.91 23.74 -19.91
C VAL A 25 -1.06 22.50 -20.18
N PRO A 26 -0.15 22.51 -21.17
CA PRO A 26 0.75 21.39 -21.39
C PRO A 26 1.73 21.29 -20.22
N LEU A 27 1.62 20.24 -19.41
CA LEU A 27 2.67 19.82 -18.48
C LEU A 27 3.85 19.29 -19.31
N LEU A 28 4.76 20.18 -19.69
CA LEU A 28 6.06 19.84 -20.26
C LEU A 28 7.01 19.39 -19.15
N LEU A 29 6.88 18.13 -18.72
CA LEU A 29 7.98 17.39 -18.10
C LEU A 29 8.75 16.68 -19.22
N SER A 30 9.64 17.41 -19.88
CA SER A 30 10.60 16.85 -20.82
C SER A 30 11.90 16.49 -20.09
N GLY A 31 12.23 15.20 -20.02
CA GLY A 31 13.60 14.79 -19.71
C GLY A 31 13.75 13.38 -19.14
N GLY A 32 13.90 12.39 -20.04
CA GLY A 32 14.49 11.09 -19.69
C GLY A 32 13.50 9.94 -19.66
N ARG A 33 13.23 9.35 -20.84
CA ARG A 33 12.68 7.99 -20.93
C ARG A 33 13.66 7.03 -20.25
N ARG A 34 13.33 6.60 -19.03
CA ARG A 34 13.52 5.21 -18.65
C ARG A 34 12.18 4.54 -18.90
N GLU A 35 12.18 3.56 -19.77
CA GLU A 35 11.06 2.65 -20.00
C GLU A 35 10.88 1.79 -18.74
N HIS A 36 10.38 2.38 -17.65
CA HIS A 36 9.56 1.62 -16.73
C HIS A 36 8.21 1.51 -17.41
N LYS A 37 7.90 0.30 -17.85
CA LYS A 37 6.55 -0.06 -18.26
C LYS A 37 5.64 0.31 -17.08
N GLN A 38 4.96 1.45 -17.17
CA GLN A 38 3.62 1.56 -16.64
C GLN A 38 2.84 0.49 -17.39
N GLU A 39 2.90 -0.74 -16.89
CA GLU A 39 1.76 -1.62 -17.03
C GLU A 39 0.66 -0.87 -16.31
N SER A 40 -0.11 -0.11 -17.10
CA SER A 40 -1.48 0.17 -16.76
C SER A 40 -2.03 -1.16 -16.30
N TYR A 41 -2.26 -1.31 -14.99
CA TYR A 41 -3.04 -2.43 -14.50
C TYR A 41 -4.22 -2.51 -15.44
N PRO A 42 -4.46 -3.67 -16.07
CA PRO A 42 -5.61 -3.80 -16.93
C PRO A 42 -6.76 -3.48 -16.01
N CYS A 43 -7.38 -2.32 -16.22
CA CYS A 43 -8.81 -2.23 -16.07
C CYS A 43 -9.28 -3.42 -16.90
N ARG A 44 -9.51 -4.56 -16.24
CA ARG A 44 -10.18 -5.69 -16.85
C ARG A 44 -11.46 -5.05 -17.32
N ARG A 45 -11.49 -4.76 -18.62
CA ARG A 45 -12.67 -4.29 -19.34
C ARG A 45 -13.78 -5.13 -18.77
N LEU A 46 -14.63 -4.53 -17.95
CA LEU A 46 -15.86 -5.16 -17.49
C LEU A 46 -16.62 -5.39 -18.78
N ASN A 47 -16.48 -6.63 -19.28
CA ASN A 47 -16.95 -7.13 -20.56
C ASN A 47 -17.41 -6.03 -21.51
N HIS A 48 -16.47 -5.46 -22.29
CA HIS A 48 -16.89 -4.97 -23.60
C HIS A 48 -17.56 -6.16 -24.26
N SER A 49 -18.88 -6.09 -24.33
CA SER A 49 -19.64 -6.94 -25.21
C SER A 49 -18.95 -6.90 -26.58
N PRO A 50 -18.89 -8.03 -27.32
CA PRO A 50 -18.20 -8.07 -28.60
C PRO A 50 -18.61 -6.85 -29.45
N PRO A 51 -17.70 -6.26 -30.25
CA PRO A 51 -17.90 -4.97 -30.91
C PRO A 51 -19.19 -4.90 -31.75
N THR A 52 -19.76 -6.05 -32.08
CA THR A 52 -21.09 -6.18 -32.69
C THR A 52 -22.24 -5.70 -31.78
N LYS A 53 -22.24 -5.93 -30.46
CA LYS A 53 -23.32 -5.52 -29.53
C LYS A 53 -23.32 -4.02 -29.19
N GLU A 54 -22.16 -3.39 -29.09
CA GLU A 54 -22.06 -1.94 -28.86
C GLU A 54 -22.54 -1.11 -30.06
N ILE A 55 -22.35 -1.63 -31.28
CA ILE A 55 -22.83 -1.00 -32.52
C ILE A 55 -24.37 -1.06 -32.60
N TYR A 56 -25.01 -2.15 -32.16
CA TYR A 56 -26.48 -2.22 -32.08
C TYR A 56 -27.06 -1.33 -30.97
N LYS A 57 -26.37 -1.19 -29.82
CA LYS A 57 -26.81 -0.31 -28.72
C LYS A 57 -26.71 1.19 -29.07
N LYS A 58 -25.71 1.58 -29.88
CA LYS A 58 -25.56 2.95 -30.39
C LYS A 58 -26.57 3.35 -31.48
N MET A 59 -27.28 2.40 -32.11
CA MET A 59 -28.20 2.68 -33.22
C MET A 59 -29.69 2.72 -32.85
N THR A 60 -30.10 2.45 -31.61
CA THR A 60 -31.55 2.26 -31.29
C THR A 60 -32.04 2.84 -29.96
N GLU A 61 -31.29 3.72 -29.28
CA GLU A 61 -31.76 4.33 -28.02
C GLU A 61 -32.11 5.81 -28.22
N SER A 62 -33.34 6.16 -27.82
CA SER A 62 -33.86 7.53 -27.80
C SER A 62 -32.92 8.46 -27.02
N PRO A 63 -32.54 9.64 -27.57
CA PRO A 63 -31.82 10.67 -26.81
C PRO A 63 -32.43 10.97 -25.44
N LEU A 64 -33.77 10.99 -25.33
CA LEU A 64 -34.44 11.20 -24.04
C LEU A 64 -34.24 10.03 -23.06
N GLU A 65 -34.24 8.78 -23.53
CA GLU A 65 -33.95 7.62 -22.69
C GLU A 65 -32.47 7.58 -22.26
N VAL A 66 -31.56 7.98 -23.14
CA VAL A 66 -30.13 8.12 -22.81
C VAL A 66 -29.96 9.19 -21.71
N GLN A 67 -30.65 10.33 -21.81
CA GLN A 67 -30.65 11.34 -20.75
C GLN A 67 -31.19 10.81 -19.42
N ARG A 68 -32.34 10.14 -19.45
CA ARG A 68 -32.95 9.54 -18.24
C ARG A 68 -31.99 8.57 -17.58
N ARG A 69 -31.37 7.69 -18.36
CA ARG A 69 -30.41 6.69 -17.87
C ARG A 69 -29.18 7.33 -17.26
N LEU A 70 -28.57 8.32 -17.91
CA LEU A 70 -27.38 9.01 -17.40
C LEU A 70 -27.68 9.79 -16.10
N HIS A 71 -28.88 10.36 -15.96
CA HIS A 71 -29.31 10.94 -14.68
C HIS A 71 -29.49 9.88 -13.59
N GLU A 72 -30.12 8.75 -13.93
CA GLU A 72 -30.27 7.65 -12.98
C GLU A 72 -28.90 7.11 -12.54
N GLU A 73 -27.98 6.88 -13.49
CA GLU A 73 -26.61 6.44 -13.25
C GLU A 73 -25.88 7.36 -12.28
N ARG A 74 -25.92 8.68 -12.54
CA ARG A 74 -25.34 9.69 -11.63
C ARG A 74 -25.92 9.59 -10.21
N GLU A 75 -27.23 9.48 -10.07
CA GLU A 75 -27.87 9.40 -8.75
C GLU A 75 -27.48 8.09 -8.03
N ARG A 76 -27.38 6.98 -8.75
CA ARG A 76 -26.97 5.69 -8.19
C ARG A 76 -25.50 5.69 -7.75
N ILE A 77 -24.61 6.31 -8.54
CA ILE A 77 -23.21 6.49 -8.17
C ILE A 77 -23.10 7.33 -6.88
N ILE A 78 -23.87 8.42 -6.77
CA ILE A 78 -23.95 9.23 -5.55
C ILE A 78 -24.37 8.36 -4.35
N CYS A 79 -25.41 7.54 -4.50
CA CYS A 79 -25.83 6.62 -3.43
C CYS A 79 -24.72 5.63 -3.05
N ALA A 80 -23.99 5.07 -4.03
CA ALA A 80 -22.88 4.15 -3.78
C ALA A 80 -21.73 4.84 -3.02
N MET A 81 -21.34 6.05 -3.43
CA MET A 81 -20.34 6.86 -2.75
C MET A 81 -20.72 7.16 -1.29
N VAL A 82 -21.99 7.50 -1.05
CA VAL A 82 -22.50 7.75 0.31
C VAL A 82 -22.44 6.48 1.15
N ARG A 83 -22.86 5.34 0.61
CA ARG A 83 -22.78 4.04 1.32
C ARG A 83 -21.34 3.67 1.68
N GLU A 84 -20.41 3.81 0.75
CA GLU A 84 -18.98 3.53 0.98
C GLU A 84 -18.37 4.51 2.00
N SER A 85 -18.80 5.78 1.97
CA SER A 85 -18.38 6.79 2.96
C SER A 85 -18.85 6.45 4.37
N LEU A 86 -20.07 5.89 4.50
CA LEU A 86 -20.68 5.51 5.78
C LEU A 86 -20.17 4.17 6.33
N ARG A 87 -19.52 3.33 5.51
CA ARG A 87 -18.92 2.07 5.95
C ARG A 87 -17.77 2.33 6.94
N THR A 88 -17.73 1.54 8.01
CA THR A 88 -16.63 1.54 8.98
C THR A 88 -15.39 0.89 8.34
N LYS A 89 -14.23 1.52 8.49
CA LYS A 89 -12.94 1.01 8.02
C LYS A 89 -12.10 0.68 9.25
N ASN A 90 -11.81 -0.60 9.45
CA ASN A 90 -11.17 -1.09 10.69
C ASN A 90 -9.65 -1.25 10.56
N SER A 91 -9.12 -1.26 9.34
CA SER A 91 -7.69 -1.36 9.04
C SER A 91 -7.25 -0.20 8.13
N TYR A 92 -5.97 0.16 8.20
CA TYR A 92 -5.35 1.14 7.30
C TYR A 92 -5.52 0.74 5.83
N LYS A 93 -5.33 -0.55 5.52
CA LYS A 93 -5.49 -1.11 4.17
C LYS A 93 -6.91 -0.88 3.65
N GLU A 94 -7.91 -1.19 4.46
CA GLU A 94 -9.30 -1.00 4.08
C GLU A 94 -9.69 0.48 3.95
N ARG A 95 -9.05 1.38 4.71
CA ARG A 95 -9.20 2.83 4.55
C ARG A 95 -8.70 3.29 3.18
N VAL A 96 -7.48 2.91 2.79
CA VAL A 96 -6.90 3.25 1.49
C VAL A 96 -7.73 2.63 0.34
N ASN A 97 -8.11 1.37 0.45
CA ASN A 97 -8.96 0.70 -0.55
C ASN A 97 -10.32 1.38 -0.71
N SER A 98 -10.93 1.80 0.40
CA SER A 98 -12.18 2.57 0.36
C SER A 98 -12.03 3.88 -0.41
N GLU A 99 -10.92 4.61 -0.22
CA GLU A 99 -10.64 5.83 -0.99
C GLU A 99 -10.45 5.57 -2.49
N HIS A 100 -9.79 4.48 -2.86
CA HIS A 100 -9.67 4.07 -4.27
C HIS A 100 -11.01 3.67 -4.90
N ARG A 101 -11.87 2.95 -4.16
CA ARG A 101 -13.23 2.65 -4.62
C ARG A 101 -14.04 3.93 -4.83
N LEU A 102 -13.93 4.88 -3.90
CA LEU A 102 -14.55 6.19 -4.03
C LEU A 102 -14.01 6.95 -5.26
N LYS A 103 -12.71 6.88 -5.53
CA LYS A 103 -12.10 7.50 -6.72
C LYS A 103 -12.71 6.94 -8.02
N VAL A 104 -12.86 5.62 -8.12
CA VAL A 104 -13.52 4.98 -9.27
C VAL A 104 -14.95 5.48 -9.45
N PHE A 105 -15.72 5.59 -8.36
CA PHE A 105 -17.08 6.15 -8.43
C PHE A 105 -17.09 7.61 -8.88
N VAL A 106 -16.16 8.43 -8.39
CA VAL A 106 -16.03 9.82 -8.80
C VAL A 106 -15.72 9.93 -10.30
N ASP A 107 -14.82 9.12 -10.82
CA ASP A 107 -14.46 9.12 -12.24
C ASP A 107 -15.64 8.70 -13.12
N GLN A 108 -16.37 7.65 -12.73
CA GLN A 108 -17.59 7.23 -13.42
C GLN A 108 -18.67 8.32 -13.39
N TYR A 109 -18.81 9.02 -12.26
CA TYR A 109 -19.75 10.12 -12.12
C TYR A 109 -19.38 11.29 -13.05
N LEU A 110 -18.09 11.62 -13.16
CA LEU A 110 -17.58 12.65 -14.05
C LEU A 110 -17.83 12.27 -15.52
N GLU A 111 -17.47 11.06 -15.93
CA GLU A 111 -17.72 10.55 -17.29
C GLU A 111 -19.21 10.62 -17.65
N SER A 112 -20.07 10.13 -16.76
CA SER A 112 -21.54 10.19 -16.93
C SER A 112 -22.04 11.62 -17.05
N THR A 113 -21.45 12.55 -16.31
CA THR A 113 -21.80 13.97 -16.34
C THR A 113 -21.37 14.65 -17.65
N LEU A 114 -20.18 14.32 -18.16
CA LEU A 114 -19.69 14.83 -19.44
C LEU A 114 -20.56 14.34 -20.59
N ARG A 115 -20.85 13.04 -20.64
CA ARG A 115 -21.76 12.46 -21.64
C ARG A 115 -23.14 13.11 -21.57
N LEU A 116 -23.67 13.33 -20.37
CA LEU A 116 -24.97 13.98 -20.19
C LEU A 116 -24.96 15.42 -20.71
N LYS A 117 -23.88 16.18 -20.47
CA LYS A 117 -23.69 17.53 -20.98
C LYS A 117 -23.73 17.53 -22.51
N ASP A 118 -23.05 16.61 -23.18
CA ASP A 118 -23.04 16.52 -24.64
C ASP A 118 -24.46 16.30 -25.19
N VAL A 119 -25.25 15.42 -24.56
CA VAL A 119 -26.66 15.21 -24.96
C VAL A 119 -27.53 16.44 -24.71
N TYR A 120 -27.18 17.32 -23.75
CA TYR A 120 -27.89 18.59 -23.54
C TYR A 120 -27.47 19.69 -24.52
N VAL A 121 -26.20 19.72 -24.94
CA VAL A 121 -25.73 20.64 -25.98
C VAL A 121 -26.45 20.35 -27.30
N ASP A 122 -26.71 19.07 -27.60
CA ASP A 122 -27.54 18.63 -28.73
C ASP A 122 -27.02 19.17 -30.08
N GLU A 123 -25.72 19.02 -30.35
CA GLU A 123 -25.11 19.51 -31.60
C GLU A 123 -25.81 18.95 -32.86
N ASP A 124 -26.24 17.69 -32.80
CA ASP A 124 -26.94 17.01 -33.91
C ASP A 124 -28.43 17.38 -34.01
N GLY A 125 -28.99 18.11 -33.02
CA GLY A 125 -30.40 18.49 -32.96
C GLY A 125 -31.40 17.34 -32.78
N LEU A 126 -30.91 16.12 -32.59
CA LEU A 126 -31.72 14.90 -32.51
C LEU A 126 -32.63 14.91 -31.28
N ARG A 127 -32.16 15.43 -30.15
CA ARG A 127 -32.97 15.53 -28.94
C ARG A 127 -34.12 16.50 -29.14
N LYS A 128 -33.85 17.69 -29.70
CA LYS A 128 -34.91 18.66 -30.01
C LYS A 128 -35.92 18.11 -31.01
N ALA A 129 -35.45 17.42 -32.05
CA ALA A 129 -36.32 16.77 -33.04
C ALA A 129 -37.22 15.72 -32.39
N GLU A 130 -36.67 14.91 -31.48
CA GLU A 130 -37.44 13.91 -30.75
C GLU A 130 -38.50 14.53 -29.84
N ILE A 131 -38.13 15.57 -29.07
CA ILE A 131 -39.08 16.30 -28.22
C ILE A 131 -40.24 16.85 -29.05
N ASN A 132 -39.95 17.44 -30.21
CA ASN A 132 -40.97 17.97 -31.11
C ASN A 132 -41.86 16.87 -31.71
N ALA A 133 -41.31 15.68 -31.96
CA ALA A 133 -42.09 14.54 -32.43
C ALA A 133 -43.03 13.99 -31.36
N VAL A 134 -42.59 13.99 -30.10
CA VAL A 134 -43.40 13.53 -28.95
C VAL A 134 -44.45 14.56 -28.53
N SER A 135 -44.13 15.85 -28.53
CA SER A 135 -45.01 16.95 -28.12
C SER A 135 -45.65 17.71 -29.29
N GLY A 136 -45.75 17.09 -30.46
CA GLY A 136 -46.33 17.68 -31.68
C GLY A 136 -47.82 17.37 -31.85
N PRO A 137 -48.48 17.81 -32.93
CA PRO A 137 -49.92 17.58 -33.13
C PRO A 137 -50.35 16.10 -33.25
N ASN A 138 -49.41 15.20 -33.55
CA ASN A 138 -49.65 13.78 -33.85
C ASN A 138 -49.07 12.83 -32.77
N GLU A 139 -49.08 13.24 -31.50
CA GLU A 139 -48.46 12.50 -30.37
C GLU A 139 -48.88 11.02 -30.32
N PHE A 140 -50.18 10.75 -30.47
CA PHE A 140 -50.71 9.38 -30.41
C PHE A 140 -50.18 8.49 -31.54
N ALA A 141 -50.08 9.02 -32.76
CA ALA A 141 -49.59 8.25 -33.91
C ALA A 141 -48.10 7.90 -33.75
N GLU A 142 -47.31 8.83 -33.24
CA GLU A 142 -45.89 8.63 -32.93
C GLU A 142 -45.73 7.60 -31.80
N PHE A 143 -46.52 7.70 -30.73
CA PHE A 143 -46.54 6.73 -29.63
C PHE A 143 -46.83 5.30 -30.12
N TYR A 144 -47.90 5.10 -30.91
CA TYR A 144 -48.25 3.78 -31.42
C TYR A 144 -47.22 3.22 -32.40
N THR A 145 -46.48 4.09 -33.10
CA THR A 145 -45.36 3.67 -33.97
C THR A 145 -44.19 3.16 -33.14
N ARG A 146 -43.78 3.90 -32.09
CA ARG A 146 -42.73 3.46 -31.16
C ARG A 146 -43.12 2.20 -30.40
N PHE A 147 -44.36 2.11 -29.94
CA PHE A 147 -44.88 0.93 -29.24
C PHE A 147 -44.90 -0.32 -30.12
N ARG A 148 -45.26 -0.19 -31.40
CA ARG A 148 -45.17 -1.31 -32.36
C ARG A 148 -43.73 -1.79 -32.54
N ARG A 149 -42.77 -0.86 -32.71
CA ARG A 149 -41.34 -1.20 -32.77
C ARG A 149 -40.86 -1.92 -31.52
N LEU A 150 -41.28 -1.47 -30.32
CA LEU A 150 -40.93 -2.13 -29.06
C LEU A 150 -41.50 -3.54 -28.97
N LYS A 151 -42.76 -3.75 -29.38
CA LYS A 151 -43.38 -5.08 -29.43
C LYS A 151 -42.67 -6.01 -30.40
N GLU A 152 -42.25 -5.52 -31.56
CA GLU A 152 -41.47 -6.28 -32.54
C GLU A 152 -40.09 -6.65 -31.98
N ALA A 153 -39.40 -5.71 -31.34
CA ALA A 153 -38.12 -5.97 -30.69
C ALA A 153 -38.23 -7.05 -29.60
N HIS A 154 -39.22 -6.94 -28.71
CA HIS A 154 -39.48 -7.95 -27.68
C HIS A 154 -39.86 -9.31 -28.29
N ARG A 155 -40.59 -9.34 -29.40
CA ARG A 155 -40.93 -10.58 -30.10
C ARG A 155 -39.70 -11.27 -30.69
N ASN A 156 -38.74 -10.49 -31.19
CA ASN A 156 -37.49 -11.00 -31.75
C ASN A 156 -36.50 -11.47 -30.68
N ALA A 157 -36.58 -10.92 -29.46
CA ALA A 157 -35.72 -11.28 -28.33
C ALA A 157 -36.53 -11.55 -27.04
N PRO A 158 -37.37 -12.61 -26.99
CA PRO A 158 -38.29 -12.84 -25.87
C PRO A 158 -37.61 -13.28 -24.57
N ASN A 159 -36.36 -13.74 -24.64
CA ASN A 159 -35.58 -14.19 -23.50
C ASN A 159 -34.57 -13.13 -23.01
N GLU A 160 -34.60 -11.92 -23.57
CA GLU A 160 -33.73 -10.82 -23.14
C GLU A 160 -34.26 -10.24 -21.82
N ILE A 161 -33.57 -10.53 -20.72
CA ILE A 161 -33.89 -10.00 -19.40
C ILE A 161 -33.31 -8.59 -19.32
N VAL A 162 -34.17 -7.58 -19.32
CA VAL A 162 -33.77 -6.21 -19.01
C VAL A 162 -33.53 -6.11 -17.51
N VAL A 163 -32.27 -5.97 -17.10
CA VAL A 163 -31.92 -5.71 -15.71
C VAL A 163 -32.06 -4.21 -15.45
N PRO A 164 -32.92 -3.77 -14.52
CA PRO A 164 -33.01 -2.36 -14.17
C PRO A 164 -31.67 -1.86 -13.63
N LEU A 165 -31.32 -0.61 -13.93
CA LEU A 165 -30.09 0.02 -13.44
C LEU A 165 -30.01 -0.02 -11.90
N SER A 166 -31.16 0.05 -11.22
CA SER A 166 -31.24 -0.16 -9.77
C SER A 166 -30.73 -1.52 -9.31
N VAL A 167 -31.01 -2.59 -10.06
CA VAL A 167 -30.58 -3.96 -9.76
C VAL A 167 -29.11 -4.15 -10.13
N GLU A 168 -28.63 -3.52 -11.20
CA GLU A 168 -27.20 -3.51 -11.54
C GLU A 168 -26.39 -2.82 -10.45
N PHE A 169 -26.79 -1.61 -10.02
CA PHE A 169 -26.12 -0.89 -8.94
C PHE A 169 -26.26 -1.60 -7.59
N GLN A 170 -27.41 -2.21 -7.32
CA GLN A 170 -27.60 -3.02 -6.11
C GLN A 170 -26.67 -4.23 -6.11
N ARG A 171 -26.50 -4.92 -7.25
CA ARG A 171 -25.49 -5.98 -7.40
C ARG A 171 -24.08 -5.44 -7.23
N PHE A 172 -23.75 -4.28 -7.80
CA PHE A 172 -22.47 -3.60 -7.58
C PHE A 172 -22.18 -3.33 -6.09
N THR A 173 -23.21 -3.05 -5.28
CA THR A 173 -23.07 -2.73 -3.84
C THR A 173 -23.27 -3.89 -2.88
N GLU A 174 -24.11 -4.89 -3.20
CA GLU A 174 -24.55 -5.96 -2.29
C GLU A 174 -23.93 -7.31 -2.64
N ASN A 175 -23.84 -7.65 -3.93
CA ASN A 175 -23.10 -8.81 -4.38
C ASN A 175 -21.69 -8.34 -4.67
N GLY A 176 -20.89 -8.21 -3.59
CA GLY A 176 -19.50 -7.79 -3.61
C GLY A 176 -18.89 -7.90 -5.00
N ASN A 177 -18.71 -6.75 -5.63
CA ASN A 177 -18.05 -6.62 -6.91
C ASN A 177 -16.72 -7.41 -6.89
N ASP A 178 -16.08 -7.72 -8.02
CA ASP A 178 -14.67 -8.15 -8.02
C ASP A 178 -13.76 -7.18 -7.19
N LEU A 179 -14.19 -5.91 -7.01
CA LEU A 179 -13.58 -4.89 -6.13
C LEU A 179 -13.75 -5.12 -4.61
N TYR A 180 -14.68 -5.98 -4.20
CA TYR A 180 -14.96 -6.37 -2.81
C TYR A 180 -14.85 -7.89 -2.58
N GLN A 181 -14.81 -8.70 -3.65
CA GLN A 181 -14.87 -10.17 -3.58
C GLN A 181 -13.54 -10.86 -3.39
N ASN A 182 -12.45 -10.11 -3.38
CA ASN A 182 -11.17 -10.57 -2.88
C ASN A 182 -10.63 -9.42 -2.03
N ASP A 183 -10.00 -9.71 -0.89
CA ASP A 183 -9.07 -8.79 -0.22
C ASP A 183 -7.83 -8.47 -1.11
N ALA A 184 -8.03 -8.43 -2.43
CA ALA A 184 -7.05 -8.09 -3.43
C ALA A 184 -6.75 -6.61 -3.28
N ASP A 185 -5.46 -6.33 -3.17
CA ASP A 185 -4.93 -4.99 -3.10
C ASP A 185 -5.36 -4.23 -4.36
N LEU A 186 -6.18 -3.18 -4.17
CA LEU A 186 -6.59 -2.31 -5.28
C LEU A 186 -5.42 -1.49 -5.80
N VAL A 187 -4.38 -1.35 -4.97
CA VAL A 187 -3.14 -0.63 -5.25
C VAL A 187 -1.98 -1.38 -4.64
N GLU A 188 -0.90 -1.52 -5.41
CA GLU A 188 0.33 -2.14 -4.95
C GLU A 188 1.16 -1.17 -4.10
N PHE A 189 1.65 -1.67 -2.97
CA PHE A 189 2.62 -1.01 -2.10
C PHE A 189 3.80 -1.95 -1.89
N THR A 190 4.97 -1.38 -1.61
CA THR A 190 6.09 -2.20 -1.12
C THR A 190 5.83 -2.59 0.34
N ASP A 191 6.44 -3.68 0.79
CA ASP A 191 6.30 -4.15 2.17
C ASP A 191 6.79 -3.09 3.18
N GLU A 192 7.86 -2.36 2.83
CA GLU A 192 8.39 -1.26 3.66
C GLU A 192 7.46 -0.04 3.72
N GLU A 193 6.62 0.19 2.71
CA GLU A 193 5.60 1.25 2.72
C GLU A 193 4.41 0.89 3.64
N GLY A 194 4.22 -0.39 3.98
CA GLY A 194 3.16 -0.85 4.88
C GLY A 194 1.77 -0.42 4.42
N TYR A 195 1.45 -0.65 3.14
CA TYR A 195 0.20 -0.21 2.49
C TYR A 195 -0.04 1.32 2.57
N GLY A 196 1.04 2.11 2.55
CA GLY A 196 0.99 3.56 2.61
C GLY A 196 1.00 4.16 4.00
N ARG A 197 1.31 3.35 5.04
CA ARG A 197 1.51 3.82 6.42
C ARG A 197 2.87 4.50 6.59
N PHE A 198 3.87 4.07 5.82
CA PHE A 198 5.24 4.56 5.86
C PHE A 198 5.71 4.99 4.47
N LEU A 199 6.83 5.71 4.43
CA LEU A 199 7.56 6.07 3.22
C LEU A 199 8.82 5.20 3.14
N ASP A 200 9.06 4.60 1.99
CA ASP A 200 10.35 3.98 1.69
C ASP A 200 11.28 5.00 1.03
N LEU A 201 12.12 5.62 1.86
CA LEU A 201 13.06 6.65 1.41
C LEU A 201 14.51 6.14 1.29
N HIS A 202 14.75 4.83 1.39
CA HIS A 202 16.11 4.27 1.34
C HIS A 202 16.79 4.53 -0.01
N GLU A 203 16.10 4.30 -1.13
CA GLU A 203 16.66 4.58 -2.45
C GLU A 203 16.96 6.07 -2.66
N CYS A 204 16.12 6.94 -2.10
CA CYS A 204 16.34 8.39 -2.14
C CYS A 204 17.56 8.79 -1.30
N TYR A 205 17.69 8.21 -0.10
CA TYR A 205 18.82 8.43 0.81
C TYR A 205 20.15 8.01 0.19
N ASP A 206 20.21 6.86 -0.46
CA ASP A 206 21.41 6.40 -1.16
C ASP A 206 21.85 7.39 -2.26
N LYS A 207 20.90 7.94 -3.01
CA LYS A 207 21.19 8.99 -4.00
C LYS A 207 21.65 10.27 -3.33
N PHE A 208 21.09 10.64 -2.17
CA PHE A 208 21.45 11.83 -1.42
C PHE A 208 22.90 11.77 -0.91
N ILE A 209 23.31 10.67 -0.28
CA ILE A 209 24.69 10.50 0.23
C ILE A 209 25.73 10.55 -0.90
N ASN A 210 25.34 10.12 -2.09
CA ASN A 210 26.20 10.13 -3.27
C ASN A 210 26.37 11.53 -3.89
N LEU A 211 25.65 12.56 -3.41
CA LEU A 211 25.81 13.93 -3.88
C LEU A 211 27.17 14.52 -3.47
N LYS A 212 27.88 15.09 -4.43
CA LYS A 212 29.22 15.62 -4.21
C LYS A 212 29.22 16.91 -3.38
N GLY A 213 29.76 16.82 -2.17
CA GLY A 213 30.00 17.97 -1.30
C GLY A 213 28.77 18.48 -0.55
N VAL A 214 27.77 17.61 -0.40
CA VAL A 214 26.74 17.71 0.65
C VAL A 214 27.26 16.95 1.87
N GLU A 215 26.93 17.42 3.07
CA GLU A 215 27.32 16.71 4.30
C GLU A 215 26.58 15.38 4.40
N ARG A 216 27.31 14.34 4.83
CA ARG A 216 26.71 13.03 5.03
C ARG A 216 25.95 13.04 6.34
N VAL A 217 24.65 12.79 6.26
CA VAL A 217 23.76 12.64 7.40
C VAL A 217 23.34 11.18 7.54
N ASP A 218 22.93 10.78 8.73
CA ASP A 218 22.29 9.50 9.00
C ASP A 218 20.85 9.46 8.44
N TYR A 219 20.28 8.26 8.33
CA TYR A 219 18.97 8.06 7.72
C TYR A 219 17.83 8.77 8.48
N ILE A 220 17.86 8.79 9.82
CA ILE A 220 16.83 9.47 10.62
C ILE A 220 16.91 10.97 10.41
N THR A 221 18.12 11.54 10.42
CA THR A 221 18.30 12.97 10.11
C THR A 221 17.85 13.29 8.69
N TYR A 222 18.11 12.41 7.72
CA TYR A 222 17.65 12.59 6.35
C TYR A 222 16.11 12.61 6.25
N ILE A 223 15.41 11.68 6.89
CA ILE A 223 13.92 11.67 6.90
C ILE A 223 13.36 12.99 7.43
N ASN A 224 14.02 13.62 8.41
CA ASN A 224 13.56 14.89 8.97
C ASN A 224 13.94 16.12 8.14
N THR A 225 14.93 16.02 7.25
CA THR A 225 15.53 17.19 6.60
C THR A 225 15.54 17.11 5.06
N PHE A 226 14.91 16.09 4.45
CA PHE A 226 14.89 15.97 2.98
C PHE A 226 14.22 17.16 2.27
N ASP A 227 13.32 17.88 2.96
CA ASP A 227 12.64 19.09 2.51
C ASP A 227 13.38 20.39 2.88
N ASP A 228 14.44 20.32 3.71
CA ASP A 228 15.32 21.45 4.01
C ASP A 228 16.31 21.70 2.87
N VAL A 229 15.77 22.22 1.78
CA VAL A 229 16.50 22.63 0.57
C VAL A 229 17.33 23.91 0.77
N GLN A 230 17.16 24.59 1.91
CA GLN A 230 17.83 25.87 2.20
C GLN A 230 19.22 25.65 2.81
N SER A 231 19.39 24.60 3.61
CA SER A 231 20.69 24.21 4.16
C SER A 231 21.72 23.89 3.08
N ILE A 232 21.28 23.44 1.91
CA ILE A 232 22.14 23.06 0.78
C ILE A 232 22.68 24.33 0.08
N PRO A 233 24.01 24.55 0.06
CA PRO A 233 24.58 25.72 -0.58
C PRO A 233 24.29 25.78 -2.09
N LYS A 234 24.04 26.99 -2.62
CA LYS A 234 23.83 27.23 -4.07
C LYS A 234 24.91 26.59 -4.96
N SER A 235 26.16 26.54 -4.50
CA SER A 235 27.29 25.95 -5.24
C SER A 235 27.21 24.42 -5.39
N LYS A 236 26.36 23.75 -4.62
CA LYS A 236 26.14 22.30 -4.63
C LYS A 236 24.89 21.89 -5.39
N LYS A 237 24.03 22.85 -5.76
CA LYS A 237 22.79 22.66 -6.54
C LYS A 237 23.09 22.42 -8.04
N ASN A 238 23.78 21.32 -8.31
CA ASN A 238 24.25 20.94 -9.64
C ASN A 238 23.22 20.03 -10.37
N ALA A 239 23.57 19.58 -11.58
CA ALA A 239 22.73 18.65 -12.34
C ALA A 239 22.46 17.32 -11.60
N GLU A 240 23.43 16.82 -10.81
CA GLU A 240 23.25 15.62 -9.98
C GLU A 240 22.19 15.85 -8.88
N TYR A 241 22.20 17.02 -8.24
CA TYR A 241 21.19 17.40 -7.24
C TYR A 241 19.80 17.54 -7.86
N ARG A 242 19.71 18.15 -9.05
CA ARG A 242 18.44 18.22 -9.80
C ARG A 242 17.90 16.82 -10.11
N ALA A 243 18.75 15.89 -10.52
CA ALA A 243 18.34 14.52 -10.81
C ALA A 243 17.84 13.79 -9.55
N TYR A 244 18.49 14.02 -8.40
CA TYR A 244 18.00 13.56 -7.10
C TYR A 244 16.64 14.16 -6.74
N LEU A 245 16.46 15.48 -6.87
CA LEU A 245 15.19 16.15 -6.60
C LEU A 245 14.07 15.59 -7.47
N GLY A 246 14.32 15.40 -8.78
CA GLY A 246 13.35 14.77 -9.67
C GLY A 246 12.95 13.37 -9.20
N PHE A 247 13.93 12.53 -8.85
CA PHE A 247 13.68 11.18 -8.35
C PHE A 247 12.85 11.17 -7.05
N LEU A 248 13.19 12.03 -6.09
CA LEU A 248 12.45 12.16 -4.84
C LEU A 248 11.01 12.65 -5.09
N MET A 249 10.84 13.66 -5.95
CA MET A 249 9.52 14.19 -6.28
C MET A 249 8.66 13.17 -7.01
N ASP A 250 9.23 12.42 -7.95
CA ASP A 250 8.52 11.35 -8.67
C ASP A 250 7.99 10.29 -7.68
N TYR A 251 8.82 9.88 -6.72
CA TYR A 251 8.40 8.98 -5.64
C TYR A 251 7.28 9.58 -4.78
N LEU A 252 7.44 10.81 -4.30
CA LEU A 252 6.43 11.47 -3.46
C LEU A 252 5.10 11.64 -4.19
N VAL A 253 5.12 12.02 -5.47
CA VAL A 253 3.89 12.15 -6.29
C VAL A 253 3.17 10.81 -6.39
N ASP A 254 3.91 9.74 -6.67
CA ASP A 254 3.37 8.39 -6.78
C ASP A 254 2.74 7.91 -5.46
N VAL A 255 3.47 8.05 -4.34
CA VAL A 255 2.95 7.68 -3.02
C VAL A 255 1.72 8.50 -2.63
N ILE A 256 1.71 9.82 -2.88
CA ILE A 256 0.53 10.64 -2.58
C ILE A 256 -0.67 10.17 -3.42
N ALA A 257 -0.47 9.86 -4.70
CA ALA A 257 -1.54 9.35 -5.56
C ALA A 257 -2.08 8.00 -5.09
N ARG A 258 -1.21 7.13 -4.55
CA ARG A 258 -1.58 5.83 -3.97
C ARG A 258 -2.25 5.95 -2.59
N VAL A 259 -1.81 6.84 -1.72
CA VAL A 259 -2.32 6.96 -0.34
C VAL A 259 -3.55 7.87 -0.25
N LYS A 260 -3.63 8.90 -1.09
CA LYS A 260 -4.69 9.92 -1.10
C LYS A 260 -5.25 10.12 -2.52
N PRO A 261 -5.87 9.10 -3.14
CA PRO A 261 -6.31 9.16 -4.54
C PRO A 261 -7.38 10.24 -4.83
N LEU A 262 -8.09 10.71 -3.80
CA LEU A 262 -9.10 11.77 -3.90
C LEU A 262 -8.52 13.18 -3.74
N LEU A 263 -7.22 13.30 -3.44
CA LEU A 263 -6.55 14.59 -3.34
C LEU A 263 -6.30 15.16 -4.74
N ASP A 264 -6.89 16.31 -5.05
CA ASP A 264 -6.52 17.04 -6.25
C ASP A 264 -5.27 17.91 -6.01
N ILE A 265 -4.15 17.39 -6.46
CA ILE A 265 -2.83 18.03 -6.40
C ILE A 265 -2.71 19.16 -7.44
N SER A 266 -3.50 19.13 -8.52
CA SER A 266 -3.32 20.00 -9.69
C SER A 266 -3.54 21.48 -9.35
N GLU A 267 -4.65 21.78 -8.66
CA GLU A 267 -4.98 23.15 -8.28
C GLU A 267 -3.94 23.74 -7.30
N ASP A 268 -3.47 22.92 -6.37
CA ASP A 268 -2.51 23.35 -5.35
C ASP A 268 -1.11 23.53 -5.94
N LEU A 269 -0.69 22.70 -6.91
CA LEU A 269 0.56 22.91 -7.63
C LEU A 269 0.53 24.19 -8.48
N VAL A 270 -0.61 24.52 -9.11
CA VAL A 270 -0.74 25.79 -9.84
C VAL A 270 -0.61 26.98 -8.90
N LYS A 271 -1.20 26.91 -7.69
CA LYS A 271 -1.05 27.95 -6.66
C LYS A 271 0.39 28.05 -6.16
N ALA A 272 1.04 26.92 -5.88
CA ALA A 272 2.44 26.87 -5.46
C ALA A 272 3.38 27.43 -6.54
N GLU A 273 3.10 27.17 -7.81
CA GLU A 273 3.85 27.72 -8.94
C GLU A 273 3.66 29.24 -9.06
N GLN A 274 2.44 29.74 -8.89
CA GLN A 274 2.18 31.18 -8.90
C GLN A 274 2.89 31.91 -7.75
N GLU A 275 2.85 31.33 -6.55
CA GLU A 275 3.55 31.87 -5.38
C GLU A 275 5.06 31.87 -5.60
N PHE A 276 5.61 30.80 -6.17
CA PHE A 276 7.02 30.72 -6.55
C PHE A 276 7.40 31.83 -7.55
N GLU A 277 6.62 32.02 -8.62
CA GLU A 277 6.90 33.04 -9.62
C GLU A 277 6.91 34.45 -9.00
N ASN A 278 5.96 34.76 -8.13
CA ASN A 278 5.92 36.03 -7.40
C ASN A 278 7.19 36.22 -6.53
N GLN A 279 7.54 35.21 -5.71
CA GLN A 279 8.73 35.27 -4.85
C GLN A 279 10.04 35.32 -5.66
N TRP A 280 10.07 34.70 -6.83
CA TRP A 280 11.21 34.71 -7.74
C TRP A 280 11.41 36.09 -8.38
N GLU A 281 10.33 36.73 -8.83
CA GLU A 281 10.37 38.09 -9.37
C GLU A 281 10.80 39.11 -8.29
N GLU A 282 10.23 38.99 -7.09
CA GLU A 282 10.59 39.80 -5.93
C GLU A 282 12.02 39.49 -5.43
N GLY A 283 12.55 38.29 -5.71
CA GLY A 283 13.86 37.84 -5.26
C GLY A 283 13.92 37.53 -3.77
N THR A 284 12.78 37.18 -3.20
CA THR A 284 12.58 36.79 -1.79
C THR A 284 12.62 35.27 -1.62
N PHE A 285 12.74 34.50 -2.70
CA PHE A 285 12.76 33.04 -2.66
C PHE A 285 13.93 32.50 -1.81
N PRO A 286 13.67 31.70 -0.76
CA PRO A 286 14.69 31.21 0.15
C PRO A 286 15.77 30.36 -0.53
N GLY A 287 17.02 30.43 -0.06
CA GLY A 287 18.15 29.67 -0.63
C GLY A 287 18.67 30.18 -1.99
N TRP A 288 17.99 31.17 -2.60
CA TRP A 288 18.36 31.78 -3.87
C TRP A 288 18.46 33.30 -3.76
N PRO A 289 19.45 33.83 -3.00
CA PRO A 289 19.61 35.28 -2.86
C PRO A 289 19.85 35.93 -4.22
N LYS A 290 19.20 37.08 -4.47
CA LYS A 290 19.56 37.96 -5.59
C LYS A 290 21.06 38.27 -5.45
N GLU A 291 21.81 37.99 -6.51
CA GLU A 291 23.23 38.37 -6.58
C GLU A 291 23.30 39.88 -6.33
N SER A 292 23.80 40.28 -5.16
CA SER A 292 24.15 41.66 -4.93
C SER A 292 25.18 42.00 -6.00
N VAL A 293 24.90 43.07 -6.74
CA VAL A 293 25.82 43.59 -7.75
C VAL A 293 27.02 44.14 -6.99
N SER A 294 27.92 43.27 -6.53
CA SER A 294 29.18 43.67 -5.96
C SER A 294 29.92 44.39 -7.08
N ALA A 295 30.15 45.69 -6.89
CA ALA A 295 30.88 46.54 -7.81
C ALA A 295 32.30 46.01 -8.15
N LEU A 296 32.79 44.98 -7.45
CA LEU A 296 34.06 44.30 -7.72
C LEU A 296 33.97 43.16 -8.75
N SER A 297 32.79 42.67 -9.12
CA SER A 297 32.62 41.59 -10.12
C SER A 297 31.97 42.11 -11.39
N HIS A 298 32.56 43.14 -12.01
CA HIS A 298 32.29 43.46 -13.40
C HIS A 298 32.76 42.31 -14.30
N SER A 299 31.88 41.33 -14.45
CA SER A 299 31.86 40.34 -15.51
C SER A 299 31.66 41.08 -16.83
N GLY A 300 32.74 41.64 -17.37
CA GLY A 300 32.69 42.50 -18.56
C GLY A 300 33.48 43.82 -18.47
N ALA A 301 34.31 44.04 -17.44
CA ALA A 301 35.15 45.24 -17.40
C ALA A 301 36.12 45.27 -18.60
N PHE A 302 36.01 46.32 -19.42
CA PHE A 302 36.93 46.58 -20.52
C PHE A 302 38.33 46.78 -19.94
N LEU A 303 39.28 45.94 -20.36
CA LEU A 303 40.69 46.11 -20.01
C LEU A 303 41.34 46.93 -21.13
N ASP A 304 41.82 48.12 -20.80
CA ASP A 304 42.60 48.89 -21.77
C ASP A 304 43.94 48.19 -22.04
N LEU A 305 44.16 47.83 -23.30
CA LEU A 305 45.37 47.15 -23.77
C LEU A 305 46.47 48.13 -24.19
N SER A 306 46.19 49.43 -24.23
CA SER A 306 47.17 50.47 -24.60
C SER A 306 48.46 50.42 -23.78
N PRO A 307 48.46 50.17 -22.45
CA PRO A 307 49.66 50.24 -21.62
C PRO A 307 50.60 49.02 -21.76
N PHE A 308 50.10 47.89 -22.26
CA PHE A 308 50.85 46.62 -22.29
C PHE A 308 51.61 46.49 -23.60
N GLN A 309 52.93 46.38 -23.57
CA GLN A 309 53.75 46.23 -24.79
C GLN A 309 54.06 44.78 -25.14
N THR A 310 54.05 43.89 -24.14
CA THR A 310 54.35 42.46 -24.30
C THR A 310 53.24 41.58 -23.74
N VAL A 311 53.19 40.33 -24.19
CA VAL A 311 52.23 39.34 -23.66
C VAL A 311 52.58 39.01 -22.20
N GLU A 312 53.86 39.02 -21.85
CA GLU A 312 54.40 38.77 -20.51
C GLU A 312 53.85 39.76 -19.47
N GLU A 313 53.76 41.05 -19.82
CA GLU A 313 53.16 42.07 -18.96
C GLU A 313 51.67 41.82 -18.75
N LEU A 314 50.96 41.36 -19.78
CA LEU A 314 49.54 41.05 -19.70
C LEU A 314 49.25 39.82 -18.81
N LYS A 315 50.20 38.89 -18.70
CA LYS A 315 50.11 37.73 -17.78
C LYS A 315 50.06 38.16 -16.31
N THR A 316 50.74 39.26 -15.95
CA THR A 316 50.80 39.77 -14.57
C THR A 316 49.45 40.26 -14.04
N VAL A 317 48.52 40.58 -14.93
CA VAL A 317 47.14 41.02 -14.62
C VAL A 317 46.31 39.89 -13.98
N GLY A 318 46.72 38.64 -14.20
CA GLY A 318 46.15 37.47 -13.55
C GLY A 318 44.96 36.85 -14.29
N LEU A 319 44.72 35.57 -13.97
CA LEU A 319 43.83 34.69 -14.73
C LEU A 319 42.35 35.14 -14.74
N ASN A 320 41.87 35.67 -13.61
CA ASN A 320 40.48 36.11 -13.48
C ASN A 320 40.19 37.37 -14.30
N ARG A 321 41.12 38.32 -14.35
CA ARG A 321 40.92 39.60 -15.05
C ARG A 321 41.12 39.46 -16.57
N LEU A 322 42.03 38.59 -17.01
CA LEU A 322 42.13 38.14 -18.40
C LEU A 322 40.85 37.44 -18.87
N LYS A 323 40.28 36.56 -18.03
CA LYS A 323 38.99 35.90 -18.31
C LYS A 323 37.88 36.93 -18.49
N SER A 324 37.77 37.91 -17.58
CA SER A 324 36.75 38.96 -17.67
C SER A 324 36.88 39.84 -18.92
N ALA A 325 38.11 40.21 -19.30
CA ALA A 325 38.36 41.00 -20.51
C ALA A 325 38.04 40.23 -21.80
N LEU A 326 38.38 38.93 -21.86
CA LEU A 326 38.00 38.06 -22.98
C LEU A 326 36.48 37.87 -23.08
N MET A 327 35.80 37.71 -21.93
CA MET A 327 34.32 37.63 -21.90
C MET A 327 33.66 38.94 -22.35
N ALA A 328 34.23 40.10 -21.98
CA ALA A 328 33.74 41.41 -22.40
C ALA A 328 33.77 41.59 -23.93
N LEU A 329 34.77 41.00 -24.61
CA LEU A 329 34.92 41.02 -26.07
C LEU A 329 34.23 39.85 -26.78
N GLY A 330 33.56 38.95 -26.04
CA GLY A 330 32.88 37.77 -26.61
C GLY A 330 33.83 36.67 -27.12
N LEU A 331 35.08 36.67 -26.67
CA LEU A 331 36.14 35.76 -27.13
C LEU A 331 36.19 34.48 -26.29
N LYS A 332 36.78 33.43 -26.85
CA LYS A 332 37.02 32.15 -26.15
C LYS A 332 37.90 32.35 -24.91
N CYS A 333 37.41 31.88 -23.76
CA CYS A 333 38.08 32.03 -22.46
C CYS A 333 38.84 30.78 -21.98
N GLY A 334 38.80 29.68 -22.76
CA GLY A 334 39.52 28.43 -22.46
C GLY A 334 41.02 28.53 -22.79
N GLY A 335 41.81 27.62 -22.21
CA GLY A 335 43.26 27.56 -22.41
C GLY A 335 44.08 27.99 -21.18
N THR A 336 45.40 27.86 -21.31
CA THR A 336 46.39 28.30 -20.32
C THR A 336 46.42 29.82 -20.15
N LEU A 337 47.06 30.33 -19.09
CA LEU A 337 47.19 31.77 -18.84
C LEU A 337 47.86 32.48 -20.03
N ASP A 338 48.83 31.82 -20.66
CA ASP A 338 49.54 32.32 -21.84
C ASP A 338 48.61 32.41 -23.07
N GLU A 339 47.88 31.34 -23.38
CA GLU A 339 46.92 31.34 -24.49
C GLU A 339 45.84 32.42 -24.34
N ARG A 340 45.39 32.70 -23.11
CA ARG A 340 44.40 33.77 -22.85
C ARG A 340 45.01 35.15 -23.05
N ALA A 341 46.23 35.37 -22.56
CA ALA A 341 46.95 36.63 -22.74
C ALA A 341 47.25 36.88 -24.23
N GLN A 342 47.72 35.87 -24.97
CA GLN A 342 47.97 35.94 -26.42
C GLN A 342 46.68 36.26 -27.20
N ARG A 343 45.58 35.59 -26.86
CA ARG A 343 44.27 35.82 -27.50
C ARG A 343 43.77 37.25 -27.27
N LEU A 344 43.88 37.75 -26.04
CA LEU A 344 43.48 39.13 -25.72
C LEU A 344 44.43 40.17 -26.34
N PHE A 345 45.73 39.88 -26.40
CA PHE A 345 46.71 40.77 -27.04
C PHE A 345 46.52 40.83 -28.56
N SER A 346 46.07 39.74 -29.20
CA SER A 346 45.80 39.67 -30.64
C SER A 346 44.67 40.60 -31.13
N THR A 347 43.84 41.09 -30.21
CA THR A 347 42.76 42.05 -30.48
C THR A 347 43.18 43.50 -30.20
N LYS A 348 44.41 43.76 -29.76
CA LYS A 348 44.94 45.10 -29.54
C LYS A 348 44.98 45.87 -30.86
N GLY A 349 44.30 47.01 -30.93
CA GLY A 349 44.29 47.90 -32.09
C GLY A 349 43.44 47.44 -33.28
N LYS A 350 42.65 46.37 -33.13
CA LYS A 350 41.73 45.86 -34.16
C LYS A 350 40.29 46.22 -33.83
N THR A 351 39.50 46.50 -34.86
CA THR A 351 38.05 46.67 -34.75
C THR A 351 37.35 45.31 -34.76
N ALA A 352 36.10 45.25 -34.27
CA ALA A 352 35.35 43.99 -34.11
C ALA A 352 35.24 43.14 -35.40
N ASN A 353 35.32 43.78 -36.58
CA ASN A 353 35.25 43.11 -37.89
C ASN A 353 36.60 42.52 -38.37
N GLU A 354 37.72 42.91 -37.75
CA GLU A 354 39.08 42.47 -38.11
C GLU A 354 39.57 41.32 -37.22
N ILE A 355 38.76 40.91 -36.24
CA ILE A 355 39.03 39.78 -35.37
C ILE A 355 38.53 38.51 -36.05
N ASP A 356 39.36 37.47 -36.05
CA ASP A 356 38.98 36.17 -36.63
C ASP A 356 37.71 35.62 -35.96
N SER A 357 36.69 35.37 -36.79
CA SER A 357 35.41 34.75 -36.40
C SER A 357 35.60 33.46 -35.58
N SER A 358 36.71 32.73 -35.77
CA SER A 358 37.04 31.50 -35.04
C SER A 358 37.40 31.73 -33.57
N LEU A 359 37.81 32.95 -33.18
CA LEU A 359 38.20 33.31 -31.82
C LEU A 359 37.01 33.66 -30.93
N PHE A 360 35.86 33.96 -31.53
CA PHE A 360 34.62 34.23 -30.80
C PHE A 360 34.05 32.93 -30.19
N ALA A 361 33.41 33.07 -29.03
CA ALA A 361 32.70 31.97 -28.41
C ALA A 361 31.47 31.59 -29.24
N LYS A 362 31.14 30.29 -29.34
CA LYS A 362 29.95 29.79 -30.06
C LYS A 362 28.63 30.29 -29.47
N THR A 363 28.65 30.71 -28.21
CA THR A 363 27.51 31.29 -27.49
C THR A 363 27.99 32.53 -26.75
N SER A 364 27.21 33.61 -26.78
CA SER A 364 27.55 34.84 -26.08
C SER A 364 27.56 34.62 -24.56
N ALA A 365 28.36 35.39 -23.83
CA ALA A 365 28.37 35.34 -22.36
C ALA A 365 26.98 35.64 -21.77
N ALA A 366 26.19 36.50 -22.45
CA ALA A 366 24.81 36.79 -22.10
C ALA A 366 23.90 35.55 -22.25
N GLU A 367 24.06 34.78 -23.33
CA GLU A 367 23.31 33.53 -23.55
C GLU A 367 23.65 32.48 -22.49
N GLN A 368 24.92 32.37 -22.10
CA GLN A 368 25.38 31.44 -21.07
C GLN A 368 24.84 31.83 -19.68
N MET A 369 24.88 33.12 -19.33
CA MET A 369 24.28 33.63 -18.10
C MET A 369 22.76 33.43 -18.06
N LYS A 370 22.08 33.60 -19.20
CA LYS A 370 20.64 33.32 -19.31
C LYS A 370 20.34 31.84 -19.07
N ARG A 371 21.05 30.93 -19.74
CA ARG A 371 20.87 29.47 -19.56
C ARG A 371 21.14 29.02 -18.13
N GLU A 372 22.15 29.60 -17.48
CA GLU A 372 22.46 29.30 -16.08
C GLU A 372 21.35 29.82 -15.16
N ARG A 373 20.85 31.04 -15.39
CA ARG A 373 19.70 31.58 -14.65
C ARG A 373 18.45 30.73 -14.85
N ASP A 374 18.16 30.30 -16.07
CA ASP A 374 17.01 29.44 -16.39
C ASP A 374 17.14 28.09 -15.68
N ARG A 375 18.33 27.48 -15.71
CA ARG A 375 18.63 26.24 -14.96
C ARG A 375 18.45 26.43 -13.44
N GLN A 376 18.92 27.53 -12.88
CA GLN A 376 18.77 27.84 -11.46
C GLN A 376 17.30 28.04 -11.10
N LYS A 377 16.54 28.75 -11.94
CA LYS A 377 15.09 28.94 -11.77
C LYS A 377 14.36 27.59 -11.77
N GLU A 378 14.71 26.69 -12.68
CA GLU A 378 14.10 25.35 -12.72
C GLU A 378 14.38 24.53 -11.45
N ILE A 379 15.59 24.60 -10.90
CA ILE A 379 15.91 23.91 -9.62
C ILE A 379 15.14 24.55 -8.47
N ALA A 380 15.11 25.88 -8.39
CA ALA A 380 14.34 26.61 -7.38
C ALA A 380 12.84 26.29 -7.45
N LYS A 381 12.30 26.13 -8.66
CA LYS A 381 10.91 25.70 -8.87
C LYS A 381 10.67 24.28 -8.33
N MET A 382 11.57 23.33 -8.60
CA MET A 382 11.49 21.97 -8.05
C MET A 382 11.55 21.98 -6.52
N GLU A 383 12.39 22.82 -5.93
CA GLU A 383 12.49 23.00 -4.48
C GLU A 383 11.19 23.53 -3.86
N ALA A 384 10.54 24.49 -4.52
CA ALA A 384 9.23 25.00 -4.09
C ALA A 384 8.15 23.91 -4.15
N GLN A 385 8.14 23.11 -5.21
CA GLN A 385 7.21 21.98 -5.37
C GLN A 385 7.47 20.88 -4.33
N LEU A 386 8.74 20.59 -4.03
CA LEU A 386 9.12 19.62 -2.99
C LEU A 386 8.57 20.04 -1.62
N ALA A 387 8.63 21.33 -1.26
CA ALA A 387 8.06 21.81 0.00
C ALA A 387 6.55 21.54 0.10
N TYR A 388 5.81 21.69 -1.00
CA TYR A 388 4.39 21.33 -1.05
C TYR A 388 4.18 19.83 -0.86
N PHE A 389 4.94 18.98 -1.56
CA PHE A 389 4.82 17.52 -1.41
C PHE A 389 5.20 17.04 -0.01
N ALA A 390 6.26 17.59 0.58
CA ALA A 390 6.67 17.32 1.95
C ALA A 390 5.55 17.61 2.95
N GLN A 391 4.83 18.72 2.78
CA GLN A 391 3.66 19.05 3.59
C GLN A 391 2.55 18.00 3.47
N GLN A 392 2.31 17.43 2.28
CA GLN A 392 1.28 16.42 2.08
C GLN A 392 1.61 15.06 2.72
N VAL A 393 2.90 14.76 2.88
CA VAL A 393 3.38 13.49 3.46
C VAL A 393 3.89 13.64 4.91
N GLU A 394 3.65 14.77 5.56
CA GLU A 394 4.15 15.04 6.92
C GLU A 394 3.75 13.96 7.94
N ASP A 395 2.51 13.48 7.86
CA ASP A 395 2.01 12.44 8.76
C ASP A 395 2.71 11.09 8.51
N LEU A 396 2.94 10.75 7.23
CA LEU A 396 3.68 9.54 6.84
C LEU A 396 5.14 9.67 7.25
N ARG A 397 5.73 10.86 7.14
CA ARG A 397 7.11 11.15 7.56
C ARG A 397 7.32 10.88 9.04
N LYS A 398 6.40 11.36 9.89
CA LYS A 398 6.43 11.09 11.34
C LYS A 398 6.29 9.60 11.65
N ALA A 399 5.32 8.93 11.03
CA ALA A 399 5.12 7.49 11.22
C ALA A 399 6.35 6.68 10.80
N THR A 400 6.97 7.05 9.67
CA THR A 400 8.19 6.40 9.16
C THR A 400 9.36 6.59 10.13
N ARG A 401 9.55 7.80 10.63
CA ARG A 401 10.60 8.09 11.61
C ARG A 401 10.43 7.26 12.88
N GLU A 402 9.23 7.25 13.47
CA GLU A 402 8.95 6.46 14.67
C GLU A 402 9.17 4.96 14.43
N ASN A 403 8.83 4.46 13.23
CA ASN A 403 9.08 3.08 12.85
C ASN A 403 10.58 2.77 12.77
N VAL A 404 11.36 3.64 12.15
CA VAL A 404 12.82 3.49 12.04
C VAL A 404 13.50 3.56 13.41
N GLU A 405 13.11 4.51 14.26
CA GLU A 405 13.61 4.62 15.64
C GLU A 405 13.27 3.36 16.46
N ARG A 406 12.05 2.84 16.32
CA ARG A 406 11.63 1.58 16.96
C ARG A 406 12.45 0.40 16.45
N LYS A 407 12.65 0.26 15.13
CA LYS A 407 13.49 -0.78 14.53
C LYS A 407 14.93 -0.67 15.05
N GLN A 408 15.53 0.52 15.09
CA GLN A 408 16.92 0.73 15.53
C GLN A 408 17.15 0.46 17.03
N ALA A 409 16.14 0.66 17.89
CA ALA A 409 16.26 0.45 19.33
C ALA A 409 16.24 -1.04 19.73
N ARG A 410 15.91 -1.95 18.81
CA ARG A 410 15.76 -3.38 19.10
C ARG A 410 17.09 -4.15 19.05
N VAL A 411 17.16 -5.21 19.85
CA VAL A 411 18.31 -6.13 19.92
C VAL A 411 18.16 -7.20 18.83
N PHE A 412 19.28 -7.64 18.24
CA PHE A 412 19.42 -8.47 17.03
C PHE A 412 18.50 -9.71 16.88
N GLY A 413 17.86 -10.21 17.94
CA GLY A 413 16.93 -11.36 17.89
C GLY A 413 15.44 -11.01 17.74
N GLU A 414 15.04 -9.75 17.96
CA GLU A 414 13.63 -9.29 17.86
C GLU A 414 13.28 -8.78 16.44
N TYR A 415 14.23 -8.83 15.49
CA TYR A 415 14.03 -8.37 14.12
C TYR A 415 13.30 -9.41 13.24
N GLU A 416 13.49 -10.71 13.52
CA GLU A 416 12.86 -11.79 12.74
C GLU A 416 11.34 -11.88 13.00
N GLU A 417 10.88 -11.64 14.23
CA GLU A 417 9.45 -11.64 14.57
C GLU A 417 8.69 -10.44 13.93
N ASP A 418 9.35 -9.28 13.80
CA ASP A 418 8.77 -8.06 13.21
C ASP A 418 8.69 -8.07 11.68
N GLU A 419 9.64 -8.70 10.97
CA GLU A 419 9.54 -8.86 9.51
C GLU A 419 8.32 -9.75 9.15
N GLU A 420 8.03 -10.76 9.98
CA GLU A 420 6.80 -11.57 9.88
C GLU A 420 5.56 -10.77 10.30
N GLU A 421 5.67 -9.84 11.26
CA GLU A 421 4.58 -8.97 11.70
C GLU A 421 4.25 -7.91 10.64
N ILE A 422 5.22 -7.28 9.97
CA ILE A 422 4.99 -6.30 8.89
C ILE A 422 4.18 -6.89 7.72
N GLY A 423 4.44 -8.15 7.37
CA GLY A 423 3.61 -8.89 6.40
C GLY A 423 2.16 -9.14 6.87
N ASN A 424 1.93 -9.13 8.19
CA ASN A 424 0.62 -9.34 8.83
C ASN A 424 -0.07 -8.04 9.32
N ILE A 425 0.62 -6.89 9.34
CA ILE A 425 0.09 -5.57 9.76
C ILE A 425 -1.08 -5.08 8.85
N SER A 426 -1.27 -5.70 7.68
CA SER A 426 -2.47 -5.53 6.83
C SER A 426 -3.78 -5.70 7.62
N ASP A 427 -3.78 -6.60 8.61
CA ASP A 427 -4.99 -7.08 9.27
C ASP A 427 -5.12 -6.64 10.73
N GLU A 428 -4.19 -5.81 11.22
CA GLU A 428 -4.27 -5.26 12.56
C GLU A 428 -5.39 -4.21 12.63
N GLN A 429 -6.49 -4.62 13.27
CA GLN A 429 -7.53 -3.72 13.74
C GLN A 429 -6.88 -2.72 14.69
N GLU A 430 -7.12 -1.43 14.49
CA GLU A 430 -6.81 -0.42 15.52
C GLU A 430 -7.39 -0.94 16.84
N GLU A 431 -6.51 -1.17 17.82
CA GLU A 431 -6.85 -1.68 19.13
C GLU A 431 -7.94 -0.76 19.71
N GLU A 432 -9.21 -1.20 19.63
CA GLU A 432 -10.35 -0.46 20.15
C GLU A 432 -10.03 -0.06 21.60
N ASP A 433 -10.01 1.25 21.86
CA ASP A 433 -9.87 1.86 23.19
C ASP A 433 -10.51 0.96 24.25
N ILE A 434 -9.67 0.32 25.08
CA ILE A 434 -10.08 -0.67 26.10
C ILE A 434 -11.32 -0.12 26.82
N PRO A 435 -12.52 -0.71 26.60
CA PRO A 435 -13.75 -0.11 27.09
C PRO A 435 -13.70 0.02 28.62
N TYR A 436 -13.93 1.22 29.14
CA TYR A 436 -13.87 1.55 30.57
C TYR A 436 -14.71 0.54 31.38
N ASN A 437 -14.02 -0.41 32.03
CA ASN A 437 -14.60 -1.53 32.78
C ASN A 437 -14.31 -1.40 34.28
N PRO A 438 -14.90 -0.40 34.97
CA PRO A 438 -14.58 -0.09 36.36
C PRO A 438 -14.99 -1.19 37.36
N LYS A 439 -15.75 -2.20 36.92
CA LYS A 439 -16.18 -3.35 37.73
C LYS A 439 -15.47 -4.65 37.36
N ASN A 440 -14.48 -4.62 36.46
CA ASN A 440 -13.74 -5.78 35.95
C ASN A 440 -14.65 -6.98 35.65
N LEU A 441 -15.79 -6.71 35.01
CA LEU A 441 -16.73 -7.75 34.61
C LEU A 441 -16.16 -8.48 33.38
N PRO A 442 -16.34 -9.82 33.27
CA PRO A 442 -15.93 -10.56 32.10
C PRO A 442 -16.52 -9.95 30.82
N LEU A 443 -15.73 -9.88 29.76
CA LEU A 443 -16.20 -9.38 28.47
C LEU A 443 -17.06 -10.46 27.79
N GLY A 444 -18.15 -10.03 27.17
CA GLY A 444 -18.97 -10.90 26.33
C GLY A 444 -18.30 -11.16 24.98
N TRP A 445 -18.98 -11.93 24.13
CA TRP A 445 -18.58 -12.13 22.73
C TRP A 445 -18.66 -10.85 21.86
N ASP A 446 -19.29 -9.79 22.39
CA ASP A 446 -19.40 -8.44 21.80
C ASP A 446 -18.31 -7.49 22.32
N GLY A 447 -17.25 -7.99 22.99
CA GLY A 447 -16.14 -7.16 23.51
C GLY A 447 -16.51 -6.23 24.68
N LYS A 448 -17.79 -6.05 24.99
CA LYS A 448 -18.30 -5.21 26.08
C LYS A 448 -18.46 -5.99 27.41
N PRO A 449 -18.33 -5.31 28.57
CA PRO A 449 -18.60 -5.92 29.86
C PRO A 449 -20.02 -6.50 29.94
N ILE A 450 -20.15 -7.77 30.33
CA ILE A 450 -21.47 -8.41 30.44
C ILE A 450 -22.38 -7.67 31.44
N PRO A 451 -23.69 -7.57 31.19
CA PRO A 451 -24.62 -6.96 32.13
C PRO A 451 -24.55 -7.60 33.53
N TYR A 452 -24.56 -6.76 34.58
CA TYR A 452 -24.34 -7.21 35.97
C TYR A 452 -25.38 -8.24 36.48
N TRP A 453 -26.63 -8.17 36.00
CA TRP A 453 -27.66 -9.15 36.35
C TRP A 453 -27.37 -10.52 35.72
N LEU A 454 -26.80 -10.55 34.51
CA LEU A 454 -26.41 -11.79 33.82
C LEU A 454 -25.20 -12.44 34.50
N TYR A 455 -24.26 -11.60 34.97
CA TYR A 455 -23.15 -12.02 35.82
C TYR A 455 -23.62 -12.70 37.12
N LYS A 456 -24.64 -12.15 37.79
CA LYS A 456 -25.27 -12.77 38.97
C LYS A 456 -26.11 -14.00 38.63
N LEU A 457 -26.86 -13.98 37.53
CA LEU A 457 -27.74 -15.08 37.12
C LEU A 457 -26.95 -16.36 36.83
N HIS A 458 -25.81 -16.24 36.14
CA HIS A 458 -24.93 -17.37 35.85
C HIS A 458 -23.97 -17.72 36.99
N GLY A 459 -24.07 -17.04 38.14
CA GLY A 459 -23.25 -17.30 39.32
C GLY A 459 -21.77 -16.96 39.15
N LEU A 460 -21.39 -16.18 38.13
CA LEU A 460 -20.00 -15.77 37.86
C LEU A 460 -19.41 -14.89 38.97
N ASN A 461 -20.26 -14.36 39.86
CA ASN A 461 -19.88 -13.66 41.07
C ASN A 461 -19.41 -14.57 42.22
N LEU A 462 -19.55 -15.89 42.07
CA LEU A 462 -19.11 -16.87 43.06
C LEU A 462 -17.74 -17.42 42.66
N SER A 463 -16.79 -17.30 43.58
CA SER A 463 -15.40 -17.72 43.41
C SER A 463 -15.22 -19.10 44.04
N PHE A 464 -14.75 -20.08 43.27
CA PHE A 464 -14.46 -21.43 43.75
C PHE A 464 -12.96 -21.73 43.57
N PRO A 465 -12.17 -21.78 44.65
CA PRO A 465 -10.76 -22.17 44.59
C PRO A 465 -10.60 -23.70 44.48
N CYS A 466 -9.58 -24.15 43.75
CA CYS A 466 -9.17 -25.56 43.71
C CYS A 466 -7.70 -25.69 44.15
N GLU A 467 -7.45 -26.41 45.24
CA GLU A 467 -6.11 -26.59 45.82
C GLU A 467 -5.21 -27.45 44.94
N ILE A 468 -5.76 -28.53 44.35
CA ILE A 468 -5.04 -29.43 43.43
C ILE A 468 -4.51 -28.70 42.19
N CYS A 469 -5.15 -27.59 41.79
CA CYS A 469 -4.72 -26.75 40.66
C CYS A 469 -3.79 -25.58 41.09
N GLY A 470 -3.22 -25.61 42.29
CA GLY A 470 -2.38 -24.53 42.83
C GLY A 470 -3.20 -23.33 43.32
N ASN A 471 -4.34 -23.57 43.98
CA ASN A 471 -5.28 -22.54 44.46
C ASN A 471 -5.84 -21.62 43.38
N GLN A 472 -5.94 -22.12 42.13
CA GLN A 472 -6.58 -21.39 41.05
C GLN A 472 -8.05 -21.14 41.37
N VAL A 473 -8.49 -19.89 41.19
CA VAL A 473 -9.87 -19.46 41.45
C VAL A 473 -10.67 -19.50 40.16
N TYR A 474 -11.75 -20.28 40.15
CA TYR A 474 -12.70 -20.36 39.04
C TYR A 474 -13.95 -19.53 39.37
N LYS A 475 -14.38 -18.70 38.42
CA LYS A 475 -15.59 -17.87 38.55
C LYS A 475 -16.80 -18.62 38.01
N GLY A 476 -17.70 -18.98 38.92
CA GLY A 476 -18.99 -19.59 38.62
C GLY A 476 -19.01 -21.12 38.62
N PRO A 477 -20.16 -21.73 38.98
CA PRO A 477 -20.27 -23.18 39.15
C PRO A 477 -20.01 -23.97 37.86
N LYS A 478 -20.40 -23.44 36.70
CA LYS A 478 -20.24 -24.13 35.41
C LYS A 478 -18.77 -24.22 34.99
N ALA A 479 -18.00 -23.15 35.16
CA ALA A 479 -16.56 -23.15 34.92
C ALA A 479 -15.85 -24.08 35.92
N PHE A 480 -16.27 -24.05 37.19
CA PHE A 480 -15.76 -24.95 38.20
C PHE A 480 -16.15 -26.42 38.00
N GLN A 481 -17.24 -26.77 37.32
CA GLN A 481 -17.48 -28.18 36.99
C GLN A 481 -16.64 -28.64 35.80
N LYS A 482 -16.42 -27.73 34.82
CA LYS A 482 -15.63 -28.05 33.64
C LYS A 482 -14.15 -28.31 33.97
N HIS A 483 -13.59 -27.58 34.94
CA HIS A 483 -12.16 -27.66 35.25
C HIS A 483 -11.68 -29.06 35.68
N PHE A 484 -12.54 -29.91 36.25
CA PHE A 484 -12.18 -31.30 36.61
C PHE A 484 -11.73 -32.15 35.41
N SER A 485 -12.25 -31.83 34.22
CA SER A 485 -11.88 -32.47 32.95
C SER A 485 -10.77 -31.74 32.20
N GLU A 486 -10.35 -30.56 32.68
CA GLU A 486 -9.31 -29.76 32.04
C GLU A 486 -7.91 -30.26 32.40
N TRP A 487 -6.97 -29.98 31.51
CA TRP A 487 -5.61 -30.50 31.59
C TRP A 487 -4.91 -30.14 32.91
N ARG A 488 -5.13 -28.93 33.47
CA ARG A 488 -4.49 -28.49 34.72
C ARG A 488 -4.88 -29.37 35.90
N HIS A 489 -6.16 -29.67 36.06
CA HIS A 489 -6.65 -30.53 37.13
C HIS A 489 -6.18 -31.98 36.91
N ALA A 490 -6.25 -32.48 35.67
CA ALA A 490 -5.76 -33.81 35.32
C ALA A 490 -4.24 -33.96 35.61
N HIS A 491 -3.46 -32.92 35.35
CA HIS A 491 -2.03 -32.88 35.63
C HIS A 491 -1.75 -32.83 37.13
N GLY A 492 -2.48 -32.02 37.91
CA GLY A 492 -2.39 -32.01 39.37
C GLY A 492 -2.68 -33.38 39.98
N MET A 493 -3.73 -34.05 39.52
CA MET A 493 -4.06 -35.43 39.92
C MET A 493 -2.95 -36.42 39.55
N ARG A 494 -2.34 -36.28 38.36
CA ARG A 494 -1.21 -37.11 37.94
C ARG A 494 0.04 -36.91 38.82
N CYS A 495 0.33 -35.68 39.23
CA CYS A 495 1.43 -35.38 40.14
C CYS A 495 1.21 -35.97 41.54
N LEU A 496 -0.05 -36.14 41.95
CA LEU A 496 -0.44 -36.85 43.18
C LEU A 496 -0.49 -38.39 43.00
N GLY A 497 -0.27 -38.90 41.78
CA GLY A 497 -0.34 -40.33 41.47
C GLY A 497 -1.75 -40.90 41.34
N ILE A 498 -2.79 -40.05 41.27
CA ILE A 498 -4.20 -40.46 41.21
C ILE A 498 -4.70 -40.40 39.75
N PRO A 499 -5.32 -41.47 39.21
CA PRO A 499 -5.88 -41.43 37.86
C PRO A 499 -7.14 -40.53 37.83
N ASN A 500 -7.15 -39.55 36.91
CA ASN A 500 -8.28 -38.64 36.73
C ASN A 500 -9.49 -39.36 36.08
N THR A 501 -10.32 -39.99 36.91
CA THR A 501 -11.56 -40.67 36.52
C THR A 501 -12.77 -39.99 37.17
N ALA A 502 -13.97 -40.24 36.64
CA ALA A 502 -15.20 -39.60 37.12
C ALA A 502 -15.50 -39.82 38.62
N HIS A 503 -14.89 -40.84 39.24
CA HIS A 503 -15.00 -41.12 40.68
C HIS A 503 -14.39 -40.02 41.56
N PHE A 504 -13.42 -39.26 41.04
CA PHE A 504 -12.74 -38.18 41.75
C PHE A 504 -13.28 -36.79 41.34
N ALA A 505 -14.43 -36.73 40.67
CA ALA A 505 -15.09 -35.47 40.35
C ALA A 505 -15.57 -34.78 41.64
N ASN A 506 -15.37 -33.45 41.72
CA ASN A 506 -15.66 -32.60 42.88
C ASN A 506 -14.63 -32.62 44.03
N ILE A 507 -13.49 -33.32 43.89
CA ILE A 507 -12.41 -33.26 44.89
C ILE A 507 -11.50 -32.09 44.59
N THR A 508 -11.36 -31.18 45.56
CA THR A 508 -10.64 -29.91 45.36
C THR A 508 -9.47 -29.74 46.30
N SER A 509 -9.54 -30.34 47.49
CA SER A 509 -8.50 -30.29 48.52
C SER A 509 -7.51 -31.43 48.33
N ILE A 510 -6.23 -31.17 48.56
CA ILE A 510 -5.18 -32.19 48.45
C ILE A 510 -5.28 -33.19 49.62
N SER A 511 -5.65 -32.71 50.82
CA SER A 511 -5.92 -33.58 51.97
C SER A 511 -7.02 -34.57 51.64
N ASP A 512 -8.16 -34.13 51.12
CA ASP A 512 -9.31 -34.99 50.82
C ASP A 512 -9.03 -35.99 49.70
N ALA A 513 -8.15 -35.62 48.75
CA ALA A 513 -7.67 -36.52 47.71
C ALA A 513 -6.75 -37.64 48.26
N LEU A 514 -6.05 -37.38 49.37
CA LEU A 514 -5.10 -38.30 50.00
C LEU A 514 -5.68 -39.06 51.21
N ASP A 515 -6.61 -38.45 51.96
CA ASP A 515 -7.15 -38.94 53.25
C ASP A 515 -8.27 -39.95 53.11
N SER A 516 -8.62 -40.37 51.90
CA SER A 516 -9.65 -41.39 51.79
C SER A 516 -9.08 -42.74 52.30
N GLU A 517 -9.66 -43.28 53.38
CA GLU A 517 -9.62 -44.71 53.74
C GLU A 517 -9.98 -45.63 52.55
N TYR A 518 -10.53 -45.04 51.48
CA TYR A 518 -10.76 -45.59 50.17
C TYR A 518 -9.50 -45.83 49.32
N LEU A 519 -8.36 -45.18 49.57
CA LEU A 519 -7.15 -45.31 48.74
C LEU A 519 -6.49 -46.70 48.90
N LEU A 520 -6.56 -47.29 50.10
CA LEU A 520 -6.15 -48.69 50.35
C LEU A 520 -7.11 -49.69 49.69
N LEU A 521 -8.42 -49.41 49.74
CA LEU A 521 -9.44 -50.26 49.10
C LEU A 521 -9.36 -50.17 47.56
N LEU A 522 -9.10 -48.98 47.01
CA LEU A 522 -8.99 -48.73 45.58
C LEU A 522 -7.65 -49.20 45.00
N LEU A 523 -6.53 -49.10 45.72
CA LEU A 523 -5.26 -49.74 45.32
C LEU A 523 -5.40 -51.26 45.28
N TYR A 524 -6.10 -51.85 46.25
CA TYR A 524 -6.40 -53.29 46.25
C TYR A 524 -7.30 -53.70 45.08
N VAL A 525 -8.39 -52.98 44.84
CA VAL A 525 -9.32 -53.24 43.72
C VAL A 525 -8.64 -52.98 42.37
N TRP A 526 -7.80 -51.95 42.25
CA TRP A 526 -7.07 -51.63 41.03
C TRP A 526 -5.99 -52.66 40.72
N ASN A 527 -5.22 -53.12 41.71
CA ASN A 527 -4.27 -54.22 41.53
C ASN A 527 -4.99 -55.51 41.10
N LYS A 528 -6.14 -55.81 41.72
CA LYS A 528 -6.97 -56.97 41.35
C LYS A 528 -7.54 -56.86 39.93
N LEU A 529 -8.05 -55.69 39.53
CA LEU A 529 -8.53 -55.43 38.16
C LEU A 529 -7.39 -55.43 37.12
N ARG A 530 -6.17 -55.03 37.53
CA ARG A 530 -4.97 -55.14 36.70
C ARG A 530 -4.59 -56.61 36.47
N GLU A 531 -4.57 -57.41 37.53
CA GLU A 531 -4.31 -58.86 37.44
C GLU A 531 -5.37 -59.58 36.60
N GLU A 532 -6.65 -59.23 36.75
CA GLU A 532 -7.74 -59.76 35.92
C GLU A 532 -7.58 -59.36 34.44
N LYS A 533 -7.17 -58.12 34.14
CA LYS A 533 -6.90 -57.70 32.74
C LYS A 533 -5.60 -58.30 32.18
N GLU A 534 -4.56 -58.49 32.98
CA GLU A 534 -3.31 -59.12 32.55
C GLU A 534 -3.43 -60.63 32.36
N SER A 535 -4.33 -61.30 33.10
CA SER A 535 -4.62 -62.73 32.94
C SER A 535 -5.52 -63.06 31.75
N VAL A 536 -6.36 -62.11 31.30
CA VAL A 536 -7.22 -62.27 30.11
C VAL A 536 -6.51 -61.83 28.81
N ARG A 537 -5.39 -61.13 28.91
CA ARG A 537 -4.65 -60.64 27.74
C ARG A 537 -3.79 -61.75 27.14
N PHE A 538 -4.18 -62.26 25.98
CA PHE A 538 -3.45 -63.30 25.25
C PHE A 538 -1.98 -62.89 25.03
N LYS A 539 -1.05 -63.71 25.52
CA LYS A 539 0.39 -63.47 25.38
C LYS A 539 0.96 -64.44 24.36
N ALA A 540 1.02 -64.00 23.10
CA ALA A 540 1.50 -64.81 21.97
C ALA A 540 2.88 -65.46 22.18
N GLU A 541 3.78 -64.85 22.96
CA GLU A 541 5.09 -65.45 23.26
C GLU A 541 5.02 -66.74 24.11
N VAL A 542 3.98 -66.88 24.94
CA VAL A 542 3.84 -67.96 25.93
C VAL A 542 2.70 -68.91 25.57
N GLU A 543 1.64 -68.40 24.96
CA GLU A 543 0.38 -69.12 24.72
C GLU A 543 0.20 -69.59 23.25
N GLU A 544 1.08 -69.17 22.33
CA GLU A 544 1.08 -69.65 20.93
C GLU A 544 2.04 -70.85 20.81
N GLU A 545 1.51 -72.02 20.45
CA GLU A 545 2.24 -73.29 20.36
C GLU A 545 2.59 -73.65 18.90
N TYR A 546 3.82 -74.11 18.68
CA TYR A 546 4.36 -74.56 17.39
C TYR A 546 4.76 -76.04 17.51
N GLU A 547 4.42 -76.85 16.51
CA GLU A 547 4.74 -78.28 16.46
C GLU A 547 5.89 -78.54 15.48
N ASP A 548 6.87 -79.35 15.89
CA ASP A 548 7.98 -79.77 15.03
C ASP A 548 7.60 -80.97 14.12
N SER A 549 8.46 -81.32 13.16
CA SER A 549 8.25 -82.46 12.26
C SER A 549 8.32 -83.84 12.93
N LEU A 550 8.65 -83.91 14.23
CA LEU A 550 8.65 -85.10 15.07
C LEU A 550 7.43 -85.14 16.02
N GLY A 551 6.56 -84.13 15.99
CA GLY A 551 5.35 -84.01 16.79
C GLY A 551 5.56 -83.42 18.19
N ASN A 552 6.67 -82.74 18.45
CA ASN A 552 6.90 -82.07 19.73
C ASN A 552 6.33 -80.64 19.70
N VAL A 553 5.57 -80.28 20.74
CA VAL A 553 4.94 -78.97 20.86
C VAL A 553 5.77 -78.05 21.77
N VAL A 554 6.11 -76.86 21.27
CA VAL A 554 6.87 -75.83 21.99
C VAL A 554 6.20 -74.47 21.86
N ASN A 555 6.28 -73.63 22.89
CA ASN A 555 5.76 -72.26 22.77
C ASN A 555 6.64 -71.40 21.83
N LYS A 556 6.04 -70.35 21.26
CA LYS A 556 6.67 -69.48 20.27
C LYS A 556 8.03 -68.94 20.69
N LYS A 557 8.17 -68.52 21.95
CA LYS A 557 9.44 -68.00 22.46
C LYS A 557 10.54 -69.05 22.42
N THR A 558 10.24 -70.27 22.86
CA THR A 558 11.19 -71.39 22.83
C THR A 558 11.49 -71.81 21.39
N TYR A 559 10.49 -71.81 20.51
CA TYR A 559 10.67 -72.06 19.08
C TYR A 559 11.62 -71.04 18.42
N GLU A 560 11.39 -69.73 18.65
CA GLU A 560 12.24 -68.68 18.11
C GLU A 560 13.68 -68.74 18.67
N ASP A 561 13.84 -69.05 19.96
CA ASP A 561 15.15 -69.17 20.58
C ASP A 561 15.91 -70.41 20.09
N LEU A 562 15.25 -71.55 19.91
CA LEU A 562 15.85 -72.75 19.33
C LEU A 562 16.16 -72.59 17.83
N ARG A 563 15.32 -71.84 17.10
CA ARG A 563 15.56 -71.45 15.70
C ARG A 563 16.77 -70.52 15.58
N ARG A 564 16.94 -69.57 16.50
CA ARG A 564 18.12 -68.66 16.53
C ARG A 564 19.41 -69.39 16.89
N GLN A 565 19.33 -70.53 17.57
CA GLN A 565 20.47 -71.36 17.96
C GLN A 565 20.82 -72.47 16.94
N ASP A 566 20.13 -72.54 15.79
CA ASP A 566 20.31 -73.58 14.74
C ASP A 566 20.18 -75.04 15.24
N LEU A 567 19.42 -75.26 16.33
CA LEU A 567 19.25 -76.59 16.94
C LEU A 567 17.97 -77.32 16.47
N PHE A 568 17.30 -76.83 15.43
CA PHE A 568 16.09 -77.44 14.88
C PHE A 568 16.39 -78.32 13.66
N TYR A 569 15.94 -79.58 13.69
CA TYR A 569 15.96 -80.45 12.51
C TYR A 569 14.89 -79.98 11.51
N ASN A 570 15.33 -79.52 10.34
CA ASN A 570 14.57 -79.22 9.11
C ASN A 570 13.04 -79.27 9.22
N VAL A 571 12.42 -78.15 9.55
CA VAL A 571 10.97 -77.96 9.37
C VAL A 571 10.73 -77.59 7.90
N LEU A 572 10.37 -78.59 7.09
CA LEU A 572 9.80 -78.37 5.75
C LEU A 572 8.48 -77.63 5.92
N THR A 573 8.31 -76.51 5.23
CA THR A 573 7.02 -75.82 5.23
C THR A 573 6.00 -76.65 4.43
N ALA A 574 4.73 -76.63 4.85
CA ALA A 574 3.64 -77.37 4.20
C ALA A 574 3.44 -77.06 2.70
N ALA A 575 4.08 -75.99 2.18
CA ALA A 575 4.14 -75.69 0.76
C ALA A 575 5.12 -76.59 -0.03
N GLU A 576 6.20 -77.09 0.59
CA GLU A 576 7.21 -77.93 -0.07
C GLU A 576 6.85 -79.42 -0.07
N PHE A 577 5.83 -79.82 0.70
CA PHE A 577 5.31 -81.20 0.73
C PHE A 577 4.37 -81.51 -0.45
N TYR A 578 3.76 -80.47 -1.06
CA TYR A 578 2.82 -80.62 -2.18
C TYR A 578 3.51 -80.78 -3.55
N ASP A 579 4.79 -80.41 -3.68
CA ASP A 579 5.52 -80.38 -4.96
C ASP A 579 6.42 -81.61 -5.20
N LYS A 580 6.48 -82.56 -4.24
CA LYS A 580 7.31 -83.78 -4.32
C LYS A 580 6.54 -85.09 -4.44
N ASN A 581 5.20 -85.05 -4.46
CA ASN A 581 4.34 -86.21 -4.69
C ASN A 581 3.53 -86.08 -5.98
N GLN A 582 4.20 -85.74 -7.08
CA GLN A 582 3.83 -86.11 -8.44
C GLN A 582 4.88 -87.06 -9.02
#